data_AF-A0A1Q7JCK9-F1
#
_entry.id   AF-A0A1Q7JCK9-F1
#
_cell.length_a   1.000
_cell.length_b   1.000
_cell.length_c   1.000
_cell.angle_alpha   90.00
_cell.angle_beta   90.00
_cell.angle_gamma   90.00
#
_symmetry.space_group_name_H-M   'P 1'
#
loop_
_entity.id
_entity.type
_entity.pdbx_description
1 polymer ?
#
loop_
_entity_poly.entity_id
_entity_poly.type
_entity_poly.pdbx_seq_one_letter_code
_entity_poly.pdbx_strand_id
1 'polypeptide(L)'
;MGIAASLALPIAGCFHSYRKHNEMFSETVAGTRFKSLSVISTTDEQSDLRITLDVRKRLAAQGWAIVQRPGTWDTQAEALRAICGPASADTAAAAPAPVDGVVLVSWDELSLHDCSSNHFVYQYHAGYGGVDLMVQGVIKYLRGETGPHSGN
;
A
#
# COMPACT_ATOMS: atom_id res chain seq x y z
N MET A 1 -57.17 -7.25 -34.05
CA MET A 1 -56.89 -6.50 -32.81
C MET A 1 -56.11 -7.41 -31.90
N GLY A 2 -54.79 -7.22 -31.84
CA GLY A 2 -53.89 -8.03 -31.02
C GLY A 2 -53.28 -7.17 -29.94
N ILE A 3 -53.12 -7.75 -28.75
CA ILE A 3 -52.11 -7.31 -27.77
C ILE A 3 -51.63 -8.57 -27.05
N ALA A 4 -50.43 -9.02 -27.39
CA ALA A 4 -49.73 -10.08 -26.67
C ALA A 4 -49.12 -9.44 -25.40
N ALA A 5 -49.53 -9.91 -24.23
CA ALA A 5 -48.97 -9.48 -22.96
C ALA A 5 -47.66 -10.24 -22.71
N SER A 6 -46.54 -9.62 -23.05
CA SER A 6 -45.22 -10.13 -22.69
C SER A 6 -44.99 -9.96 -21.19
N LEU A 7 -45.06 -11.08 -20.46
CA LEU A 7 -44.62 -11.18 -19.07
C LEU A 7 -43.09 -11.02 -19.03
N ALA A 8 -42.62 -9.81 -18.72
CA ALA A 8 -41.22 -9.57 -18.43
C ALA A 8 -40.90 -10.15 -17.04
N LEU A 9 -40.17 -11.26 -16.99
CA LEU A 9 -39.58 -11.74 -15.74
C LEU A 9 -38.53 -10.71 -15.29
N PRO A 10 -38.65 -10.11 -14.09
CA PRO A 10 -37.55 -9.36 -13.53
C PRO A 10 -36.45 -10.37 -13.19
N ILE A 11 -35.37 -10.33 -13.97
CA ILE A 11 -34.12 -10.98 -13.59
C ILE A 11 -33.69 -10.29 -12.30
N ALA A 12 -33.99 -10.92 -11.16
CA ALA A 12 -33.39 -10.60 -9.89
C ALA A 12 -31.89 -10.88 -10.04
N GLY A 13 -31.16 -9.87 -10.50
CA GLY A 13 -29.71 -9.85 -10.45
C GLY A 13 -29.35 -10.01 -8.99
N CYS A 14 -28.82 -11.18 -8.63
CA CYS A 14 -28.10 -11.34 -7.39
C CYS A 14 -26.90 -10.39 -7.48
N PHE A 15 -27.06 -9.16 -6.99
CA PHE A 15 -25.95 -8.31 -6.64
C PHE A 15 -25.20 -9.03 -5.53
N HIS A 16 -24.28 -9.91 -5.93
CA HIS A 16 -23.22 -10.40 -5.08
C HIS A 16 -22.49 -9.16 -4.59
N SER A 17 -22.76 -8.75 -3.35
CA SER A 17 -21.97 -7.77 -2.62
C SER A 17 -20.61 -8.39 -2.30
N TYR A 18 -19.79 -8.54 -3.34
CA TYR A 18 -18.37 -8.81 -3.21
C TYR A 18 -17.81 -7.73 -2.28
N ARG A 19 -17.23 -8.18 -1.16
CA ARG A 19 -16.64 -7.30 -0.15
C ARG A 19 -15.84 -6.20 -0.83
N LYS A 20 -16.27 -4.96 -0.60
CA LYS A 20 -15.73 -3.74 -1.20
C LYS A 20 -14.25 -3.63 -0.79
N HIS A 21 -13.32 -3.70 -1.74
CA HIS A 21 -11.98 -3.21 -1.49
C HIS A 21 -12.08 -1.72 -1.13
N ASN A 22 -11.27 -1.27 -0.18
CA ASN A 22 -11.28 0.13 0.26
C ASN A 22 -9.91 0.73 0.05
N GLU A 23 -9.85 1.81 -0.72
CA GLU A 23 -8.65 2.58 -0.99
C GLU A 23 -8.83 3.97 -0.37
N MET A 24 -7.85 4.35 0.46
CA MET A 24 -7.78 5.67 1.09
C MET A 24 -6.42 6.28 0.76
N PHE A 25 -6.40 7.59 0.48
CA PHE A 25 -5.17 8.32 0.21
C PHE A 25 -5.23 9.74 0.79
N SER A 26 -4.07 10.31 1.06
CA SER A 26 -3.93 11.71 1.49
C SER A 26 -4.23 12.65 0.33
N GLU A 27 -5.12 13.64 0.54
CA GLU A 27 -5.41 14.71 -0.42
C GLU A 27 -4.35 15.81 -0.47
N THR A 28 -3.30 15.72 0.34
CA THR A 28 -2.25 16.77 0.41
C THR A 28 -0.86 16.25 0.11
N VAL A 29 -0.64 14.95 0.22
CA VAL A 29 0.64 14.31 -0.09
C VAL A 29 0.56 13.64 -1.44
N ALA A 30 1.33 14.12 -2.42
CA ALA A 30 1.41 13.50 -3.74
C ALA A 30 2.33 12.27 -3.72
N GLY A 31 1.86 11.14 -4.24
CA GLY A 31 2.65 9.90 -4.24
C GLY A 31 3.94 9.97 -5.08
N THR A 32 4.00 10.89 -6.05
CA THR A 32 5.19 11.10 -6.90
C THR A 32 6.43 11.59 -6.14
N ARG A 33 6.27 12.05 -4.89
CA ARG A 33 7.39 12.48 -4.04
C ARG A 33 8.24 11.32 -3.53
N PHE A 34 7.68 10.11 -3.42
CA PHE A 34 8.38 8.95 -2.86
C PHE A 34 9.34 8.36 -3.90
N LYS A 35 10.64 8.47 -3.65
CA LYS A 35 11.70 7.91 -4.51
C LYS A 35 12.36 6.69 -3.89
N SER A 36 12.44 6.68 -2.57
CA SER A 36 13.04 5.64 -1.75
C SER A 36 12.05 5.11 -0.73
N LEU A 37 11.93 3.78 -0.64
CA LEU A 37 10.94 3.11 0.20
C LEU A 37 11.60 2.00 1.01
N SER A 38 11.16 1.84 2.25
CA SER A 38 11.31 0.58 2.97
C SER A 38 10.01 -0.21 2.87
N VAL A 39 10.09 -1.53 2.73
CA VAL A 39 8.91 -2.42 2.68
C VAL A 39 9.07 -3.47 3.77
N ILE A 40 8.18 -3.43 4.75
CA ILE A 40 8.20 -4.32 5.92
C ILE A 40 6.84 -4.98 6.12
N SER A 41 6.86 -6.13 6.78
CA SER A 41 5.63 -6.78 7.22
C SER A 41 5.16 -6.19 8.56
N THR A 42 3.85 -6.19 8.79
CA THR A 42 3.27 -5.83 10.10
C THR A 42 3.30 -6.98 11.10
N THR A 43 3.46 -8.23 10.63
CA THR A 43 3.54 -9.45 11.44
C THR A 43 4.75 -10.31 11.04
N ASP A 44 5.03 -11.36 11.79
CA ASP A 44 6.03 -12.38 11.45
C ASP A 44 5.41 -13.62 10.78
N GLU A 45 4.11 -13.57 10.43
CA GLU A 45 3.43 -14.67 9.76
C GLU A 45 4.03 -14.93 8.37
N GLN A 46 4.18 -16.21 8.01
CA GLN A 46 4.80 -16.59 6.74
C GLN A 46 4.06 -16.04 5.51
N SER A 47 2.74 -15.87 5.59
CA SER A 47 1.93 -15.22 4.57
C SER A 47 2.41 -13.79 4.33
N ASP A 48 2.46 -12.98 5.38
CA ASP A 48 2.75 -11.56 5.28
C ASP A 48 4.22 -11.33 4.87
N LEU A 49 5.14 -12.18 5.32
CA LEU A 49 6.53 -12.18 4.88
C LEU A 49 6.65 -12.45 3.36
N ARG A 50 5.91 -13.43 2.83
CA ARG A 50 5.93 -13.73 1.39
C ARG A 50 5.34 -12.58 0.56
N ILE A 51 4.25 -11.99 1.04
CA ILE A 51 3.61 -10.83 0.40
C ILE A 51 4.56 -9.64 0.41
N THR A 52 5.22 -9.37 1.53
CA THR A 52 6.22 -8.31 1.68
C THR A 52 7.36 -8.46 0.66
N LEU A 53 7.86 -9.68 0.44
CA LEU A 53 8.88 -9.96 -0.57
C LEU A 53 8.38 -9.72 -2.00
N ASP A 54 7.13 -10.08 -2.30
CA ASP A 54 6.52 -9.84 -3.61
C ASP A 54 6.31 -8.34 -3.87
N VAL A 55 5.73 -7.61 -2.91
CA VAL A 55 5.57 -6.14 -2.96
C VAL A 55 6.93 -5.48 -3.21
N ARG A 56 7.96 -5.89 -2.46
CA ARG A 56 9.32 -5.39 -2.62
C ARG A 56 9.87 -5.59 -4.03
N LYS A 57 9.74 -6.81 -4.57
CA LYS A 57 10.21 -7.16 -5.92
C LYS A 57 9.48 -6.34 -6.97
N ARG A 58 8.17 -6.18 -6.86
CA ARG A 58 7.35 -5.46 -7.83
C ARG A 58 7.65 -3.97 -7.82
N LEU A 59 7.74 -3.33 -6.65
CA LEU A 59 8.12 -1.92 -6.56
C LEU A 59 9.53 -1.67 -7.12
N ALA A 60 10.51 -2.51 -6.78
CA ALA A 60 11.86 -2.41 -7.34
C ALA A 60 11.86 -2.54 -8.88
N ALA A 61 11.09 -3.49 -9.43
CA ALA A 61 10.97 -3.69 -10.87
C ALA A 61 10.32 -2.51 -11.62
N GLN A 62 9.58 -1.65 -10.92
CA GLN A 62 8.99 -0.44 -11.47
C GLN A 62 9.84 0.82 -11.23
N GLY A 63 11.03 0.69 -10.62
CA GLY A 63 12.03 1.77 -10.52
C GLY A 63 12.12 2.50 -9.18
N TRP A 64 11.38 2.08 -8.15
CA TRP A 64 11.54 2.64 -6.80
C TRP A 64 12.80 2.10 -6.11
N ALA A 65 13.54 2.97 -5.42
CA ALA A 65 14.71 2.55 -4.65
C ALA A 65 14.24 1.86 -3.36
N ILE A 66 14.37 0.54 -3.29
CA ILE A 66 14.02 -0.22 -2.10
C ILE A 66 15.22 -0.32 -1.17
N VAL A 67 15.11 0.30 0.00
CA VAL A 67 16.11 0.20 1.07
C VAL A 67 15.65 -0.86 2.05
N GLN A 68 16.45 -1.92 2.18
CA GLN A 68 16.17 -2.96 3.16
C GLN A 68 16.54 -2.50 4.56
N ARG A 69 15.64 -2.74 5.51
CA ARG A 69 15.84 -2.48 6.94
C ARG A 69 15.75 -3.81 7.67
N PRO A 70 16.88 -4.48 7.95
CA PRO A 70 16.86 -5.71 8.72
C PRO A 70 16.46 -5.40 10.16
N GLY A 71 15.56 -6.20 10.72
CA GLY A 71 15.09 -6.03 12.09
C GLY A 71 13.75 -6.70 12.31
N THR A 72 13.45 -6.94 13.58
CA THR A 72 12.13 -7.30 14.10
C THR A 72 11.74 -6.22 15.10
N TRP A 73 10.48 -5.82 15.08
CA TRP A 73 9.98 -4.77 15.95
C TRP A 73 8.72 -5.28 16.63
N ASP A 74 8.56 -4.94 17.92
CA ASP A 74 7.40 -5.38 18.69
C ASP A 74 6.15 -4.59 18.31
N THR A 75 6.34 -3.37 17.78
CA THR A 75 5.26 -2.49 17.37
C THR A 75 5.56 -1.77 16.06
N GLN A 76 4.50 -1.40 15.34
CA GLN A 76 4.61 -0.54 14.16
C GLN A 76 5.27 0.81 14.49
N ALA A 77 4.93 1.43 15.63
CA ALA A 77 5.50 2.71 16.03
C ALA A 77 7.02 2.62 16.25
N GLU A 78 7.49 1.50 16.79
CA GLU A 78 8.92 1.22 16.92
C GLU A 78 9.60 1.05 15.56
N ALA A 79 8.99 0.28 14.65
CA ALA A 79 9.51 0.08 13.30
C ALA A 79 9.63 1.41 12.55
N LEU A 80 8.57 2.24 12.57
CA LEU A 80 8.54 3.54 11.92
C LEU A 80 9.60 4.49 12.49
N ARG A 81 9.76 4.51 13.82
CA ARG A 81 10.82 5.30 14.47
C ARG A 81 12.21 4.82 14.10
N ALA A 82 12.43 3.51 14.00
CA ALA A 82 13.73 2.94 13.62
C ALA A 82 14.08 3.19 12.15
N ILE A 83 13.07 3.24 11.27
CA ILE A 83 13.27 3.40 9.82
C ILE A 83 13.29 4.86 9.39
N CYS A 84 12.35 5.68 9.87
CA CYS A 84 12.21 7.10 9.53
C CYS A 84 13.03 8.02 10.46
N GLY A 85 13.44 7.53 11.64
CA GLY A 85 14.17 8.33 12.61
C GLY A 85 15.56 8.76 12.13
N PRO A 86 16.12 9.82 12.72
CA PRO A 86 17.48 10.26 12.39
C PRO A 86 18.46 9.13 12.72
N ALA A 87 19.44 8.94 11.83
CA ALA A 87 20.61 8.12 12.16
C ALA A 87 21.27 8.72 13.41
N SER A 88 21.40 7.94 14.48
CA SER A 88 22.09 8.40 15.68
C SER A 88 23.55 8.71 15.34
N ALA A 89 24.14 9.71 16.01
CA ALA A 89 25.52 10.15 15.75
C ALA A 89 26.55 9.00 15.80
N ASP A 90 26.30 8.01 16.66
CA ASP A 90 27.16 6.84 16.86
C ASP A 90 27.03 5.77 15.76
N THR A 91 25.98 5.85 14.92
CA THR A 91 25.73 4.90 13.84
C THR A 91 25.74 5.54 12.45
N ALA A 92 26.00 6.86 12.33
CA ALA A 92 25.92 7.59 11.07
C ALA A 92 26.79 7.00 9.94
N ALA A 93 27.93 6.39 10.26
CA ALA A 93 28.81 5.72 9.28
C ALA A 93 28.28 4.36 8.78
N ALA A 94 27.36 3.73 9.53
CA ALA A 94 26.76 2.42 9.23
C ALA A 94 25.22 2.50 9.06
N ALA A 95 24.65 3.70 9.13
CA ALA A 95 23.21 3.88 9.06
C ALA A 95 22.72 3.64 7.62
N PRO A 96 21.67 2.84 7.42
CA PRO A 96 21.14 2.63 6.08
C PRO A 96 20.59 3.96 5.52
N ALA A 97 20.70 4.13 4.20
CA ALA A 97 20.29 5.33 3.49
C ALA A 97 18.86 5.75 3.86
N PRO A 98 18.59 7.05 4.09
CA PRO A 98 17.25 7.52 4.46
C PRO A 98 16.21 7.12 3.41
N VAL A 99 14.97 6.94 3.85
CA VAL A 99 13.83 6.59 2.99
C VAL A 99 12.75 7.67 3.07
N ASP A 100 12.04 7.88 1.98
CA ASP A 100 10.92 8.84 1.91
C ASP A 100 9.67 8.28 2.59
N GLY A 101 9.49 6.95 2.56
CA GLY A 101 8.33 6.31 3.17
C GLY A 101 8.53 4.84 3.49
N VAL A 102 7.58 4.31 4.27
CA VAL A 102 7.54 2.91 4.69
C VAL A 102 6.23 2.29 4.22
N VAL A 103 6.34 1.24 3.42
CA VAL A 103 5.23 0.39 3.03
C VAL A 103 5.09 -0.72 4.08
N LEU A 104 3.96 -0.73 4.76
CA LEU A 104 3.55 -1.72 5.74
C LEU A 104 2.62 -2.72 5.05
N VAL A 105 2.91 -4.01 5.21
CA VAL A 105 2.22 -5.08 4.49
C VAL A 105 1.71 -6.14 5.45
N SER A 106 0.42 -6.45 5.36
CA SER A 106 -0.20 -7.63 5.96
C SER A 106 -0.88 -8.47 4.87
N TRP A 107 -1.52 -9.56 5.26
CA TRP A 107 -2.27 -10.44 4.38
C TRP A 107 -3.31 -9.73 3.49
N ASP A 108 -4.08 -8.80 4.06
CA ASP A 108 -5.22 -8.15 3.40
C ASP A 108 -5.13 -6.62 3.35
N GLU A 109 -4.06 -6.04 3.87
CA GLU A 109 -3.83 -4.60 3.88
C GLU A 109 -2.42 -4.24 3.41
N LEU A 110 -2.33 -3.14 2.68
CA LEU A 110 -1.09 -2.43 2.40
C LEU A 110 -1.27 -0.95 2.73
N SER A 111 -0.38 -0.39 3.54
CA SER A 111 -0.38 1.04 3.85
C SER A 111 0.98 1.68 3.61
N LEU A 112 0.98 2.95 3.23
CA LEU A 112 2.18 3.78 3.05
C LEU A 112 2.21 4.88 4.10
N HIS A 113 3.32 4.95 4.80
CA HIS A 113 3.60 5.95 5.80
C HIS A 113 4.69 6.91 5.30
N ASP A 114 4.43 8.22 5.39
CA ASP A 114 5.38 9.26 5.01
C ASP A 114 6.34 9.56 6.16
N CYS A 115 7.65 9.36 5.94
CA CYS A 115 8.65 9.60 6.97
C CYS A 115 8.80 11.09 7.32
N SER A 116 8.41 12.01 6.44
CA SER A 116 8.53 13.46 6.69
C SER A 116 7.43 14.01 7.60
N SER A 117 6.20 13.55 7.40
CA SER A 117 5.04 13.97 8.20
C SER A 117 4.72 13.02 9.35
N ASN A 118 5.30 11.82 9.35
CA ASN A 118 5.03 10.76 10.30
C ASN A 118 3.53 10.35 10.35
N HIS A 119 2.89 10.34 9.18
CA HIS A 119 1.49 9.98 9.00
C HIS A 119 1.30 8.99 7.84
N PHE A 120 0.20 8.23 7.90
CA PHE A 120 -0.27 7.45 6.77
C PHE A 120 -0.78 8.35 5.65
N VAL A 121 -0.37 8.04 4.43
CA VAL A 121 -0.73 8.80 3.22
C VAL A 121 -1.42 7.94 2.17
N TYR A 122 -1.37 6.63 2.33
CA TYR A 122 -2.07 5.68 1.48
C TYR A 122 -2.42 4.43 2.27
N GLN A 123 -3.59 3.85 2.00
CA GLN A 123 -4.00 2.57 2.54
C GLN A 123 -4.91 1.86 1.54
N TYR A 124 -4.67 0.57 1.34
CA TYR A 124 -5.49 -0.29 0.51
C TYR A 124 -5.85 -1.56 1.28
N HIS A 125 -7.14 -1.76 1.48
CA HIS A 125 -7.72 -2.97 2.06
C HIS A 125 -8.25 -3.86 0.92
N ALA A 126 -7.56 -4.96 0.65
CA ALA A 126 -7.92 -5.86 -0.44
C ALA A 126 -9.12 -6.75 -0.11
N GLY A 127 -9.32 -7.10 1.17
CA GLY A 127 -10.26 -8.16 1.54
C GLY A 127 -9.95 -9.45 0.76
N TYR A 128 -10.90 -9.94 -0.04
CA TYR A 128 -10.67 -11.11 -0.92
C TYR A 128 -10.09 -10.75 -2.30
N GLY A 129 -9.84 -9.48 -2.58
CA GLY A 129 -9.29 -9.00 -3.85
C GLY A 129 -7.83 -9.37 -4.08
N GLY A 130 -7.12 -9.77 -3.02
CA GLY A 130 -5.78 -10.33 -3.07
C GLY A 130 -4.65 -9.31 -3.23
N VAL A 131 -3.43 -9.83 -3.14
CA VAL A 131 -2.17 -9.08 -3.12
C VAL A 131 -1.96 -8.22 -4.36
N ASP A 132 -2.37 -8.73 -5.53
CA ASP A 132 -2.18 -8.04 -6.80
C ASP A 132 -2.85 -6.66 -6.83
N LEU A 133 -4.06 -6.55 -6.26
CA LEU A 133 -4.78 -5.28 -6.19
C LEU A 133 -4.13 -4.30 -5.22
N MET A 134 -3.63 -4.77 -4.07
CA MET A 134 -2.88 -3.94 -3.13
C MET A 134 -1.65 -3.32 -3.79
N VAL A 135 -0.87 -4.14 -4.49
CA VAL A 135 0.35 -3.71 -5.18
C VAL A 135 0.02 -2.74 -6.32
N GLN A 136 -1.00 -3.05 -7.13
CA GLN A 136 -1.43 -2.17 -8.21
C GLN A 136 -1.90 -0.81 -7.69
N GLY A 137 -2.69 -0.81 -6.61
CA GLY A 137 -3.19 0.41 -5.97
C GLY A 137 -2.04 1.32 -5.52
N VAL A 138 -1.10 0.80 -4.74
CA VAL A 138 0.03 1.61 -4.26
C VAL A 138 0.90 2.10 -5.41
N ILE A 139 1.10 1.31 -6.46
CA ILE A 139 1.84 1.73 -7.66
C ILE A 139 1.15 2.91 -8.34
N LYS A 140 -0.18 2.88 -8.49
CA LYS A 140 -0.95 3.98 -9.07
C LYS A 140 -0.79 5.26 -8.25
N TYR A 141 -0.91 5.17 -6.93
CA TYR A 141 -0.71 6.31 -6.05
C TYR A 141 0.71 6.87 -6.15
N LEU A 142 1.73 6.01 -6.08
CA LEU A 142 3.15 6.43 -6.21
C LEU A 142 3.48 7.07 -7.56
N ARG A 143 2.70 6.77 -8.61
CA ARG A 143 2.80 7.42 -9.93
C ARG A 143 2.00 8.71 -10.05
N GLY A 144 1.17 9.04 -9.08
CA GLY A 144 0.22 10.15 -9.15
C GLY A 144 -0.99 9.87 -10.05
N GLU A 145 -1.25 8.61 -10.39
CA GLU A 145 -2.46 8.20 -11.13
C GLU A 145 -3.71 8.23 -10.23
N THR A 146 -3.52 8.19 -8.91
CA THR A 146 -4.53 8.42 -7.88
C THR A 146 -3.99 9.39 -6.83
N GLY A 147 -4.87 10.04 -6.08
CA GLY A 147 -4.48 11.03 -5.08
C GLY A 147 -4.45 12.48 -5.58
N PRO A 148 -3.91 13.39 -4.78
CA PRO A 148 -3.87 14.80 -5.13
C PRO A 148 -3.02 14.98 -6.37
N HIS A 149 -3.59 15.67 -7.35
CA HIS A 149 -3.03 15.87 -8.71
C HIS A 149 -3.18 14.66 -9.65
N SER A 150 -4.05 13.68 -9.35
CA SER A 150 -4.50 12.70 -10.34
C SER A 150 -5.44 13.36 -11.36
N GLY A 151 -4.86 14.09 -12.30
CA GLY A 151 -5.60 14.83 -13.31
C GLY A 151 -4.69 15.74 -14.10
N ASN A 152 -4.25 15.23 -15.25
CA ASN A 152 -4.14 16.05 -16.46
C ASN A 152 -5.27 15.64 -17.38
#